data_AF-A0A512ULB8-F1
#
_entry.id   AF-A0A512ULB8-F1
#
_cell.length_a   1.000
_cell.length_b   1.000
_cell.length_c   1.000
_cell.angle_alpha   90.00
_cell.angle_beta   90.00
_cell.angle_gamma   90.00
#
_symmetry.space_group_name_H-M   'P 1'
#
loop_
_entity.id
_entity.type
_entity.pdbx_description
1 polymer ?
#
loop_
_entity_poly.entity_id
_entity_poly.type
_entity_poly.pdbx_seq_one_letter_code
_entity_poly.pdbx_strand_id
1 'polypeptide(L)'
;MYSETVTGLIAQGAKLYSTKEYEQAANVYADACASFNEEHSRDDPDLLLLYGKALFQNGVSKSGVLGGVSAVGGSEGKQEETAENNSDEDNEDDDGFQFHEGMAEGENDDANEDGETGVAFAEEEGDEEEDGDGEDEDGDEGAPEEEQTDFEAAWDILDLTRALFEKAVEEESKENAGLKTPYLASDDQEPQNKYVEFVKKLSETYDLLGEVSLETENFSQAASDLQACLELRQKLYDPNTSRLISESHYKLSLALEFCVEDPESRSKAAQHVKSAIAIFKAQAASDPTSDATKKADSEELLRDLEERYKELQKAPEQEVQAEQLDIIKGLLGEAVAGASGARVLTEAVEKKAQVNDLSSMVKKRKAKPQTDSSKKPKKD
;
A
#
# COMPACT_ATOMS: atom_id res chain seq x y z
N MET A 1 -26.74 18.51 -0.71
CA MET A 1 -26.02 19.80 -0.59
C MET A 1 -25.74 19.99 0.87
N TYR A 2 -24.49 20.31 1.20
CA TYR A 2 -24.04 20.55 2.57
C TYR A 2 -24.51 21.93 3.07
N SER A 3 -24.53 22.11 4.39
CA SER A 3 -24.74 23.43 5.01
C SER A 3 -23.53 24.35 4.76
N GLU A 4 -23.71 25.65 4.93
CA GLU A 4 -22.60 26.62 4.81
C GLU A 4 -21.44 26.28 5.76
N THR A 5 -21.77 25.81 6.98
CA THR A 5 -20.78 25.34 7.97
C THR A 5 -19.96 24.17 7.43
N VAL A 6 -20.64 23.10 7.00
CA VAL A 6 -19.95 21.90 6.49
C VAL A 6 -19.16 22.23 5.22
N THR A 7 -19.71 23.04 4.31
CA THR A 7 -18.98 23.51 3.11
C THR A 7 -17.72 24.30 3.48
N GLY A 8 -17.78 25.18 4.47
CA GLY A 8 -16.63 25.94 4.96
C GLY A 8 -15.53 25.04 5.52
N LEU A 9 -15.91 24.03 6.31
CA LEU A 9 -14.97 23.04 6.86
C LEU A 9 -14.33 22.20 5.76
N ILE A 10 -15.09 21.74 4.76
CA ILE A 10 -14.53 21.02 3.60
C ILE A 10 -13.47 21.88 2.89
N ALA A 11 -13.77 23.15 2.62
CA ALA A 11 -12.84 24.05 1.93
C ALA A 11 -11.57 24.32 2.77
N GLN A 12 -11.72 24.50 4.09
CA GLN A 12 -10.59 24.66 5.00
C GLN A 12 -9.73 23.40 5.08
N GLY A 13 -10.35 22.22 5.20
CA GLY A 13 -9.66 20.94 5.22
C GLY A 13 -8.89 20.70 3.91
N ALA A 14 -9.50 21.01 2.76
CA ALA A 14 -8.87 20.90 1.45
C ALA A 14 -7.63 21.80 1.34
N LYS A 15 -7.71 23.03 1.84
CA LYS A 15 -6.58 23.96 1.89
C LYS A 15 -5.44 23.40 2.74
N LEU A 16 -5.71 22.95 3.97
CA LEU A 16 -4.70 22.37 4.86
C LEU A 16 -4.07 21.11 4.28
N TYR A 17 -4.89 20.25 3.65
CA TYR A 17 -4.40 19.05 2.98
C TYR A 17 -3.44 19.42 1.84
N SER A 18 -3.77 20.43 1.03
CA SER A 18 -2.91 20.90 -0.07
C SER A 18 -1.57 21.50 0.41
N THR A 19 -1.53 22.07 1.61
CA THR A 19 -0.28 22.56 2.23
C THR A 19 0.47 21.49 3.02
N LYS A 20 0.06 20.21 2.90
CA LYS A 20 0.60 19.05 3.60
C LYS A 20 0.48 19.13 5.13
N GLU A 21 -0.44 19.95 5.63
CA GLU A 21 -0.80 20.05 7.05
C GLU A 21 -1.83 18.97 7.40
N TYR A 22 -1.45 17.70 7.20
CA TYR A 22 -2.37 16.56 7.23
C TYR A 22 -3.06 16.35 8.58
N GLU A 23 -2.36 16.55 9.69
CA GLU A 23 -2.95 16.49 11.03
C GLU A 23 -4.07 17.52 11.21
N GLN A 24 -3.84 18.76 10.79
CA GLN A 24 -4.85 19.82 10.89
C GLN A 24 -6.00 19.58 9.92
N ALA A 25 -5.71 19.10 8.71
CA ALA A 25 -6.72 18.70 7.74
C ALA A 25 -7.62 17.58 8.30
N ALA A 26 -7.04 16.58 8.95
CA ALA A 26 -7.77 15.48 9.57
C ALA A 26 -8.72 16.01 10.66
N ASN A 27 -8.26 16.91 11.54
CA ASN A 27 -9.11 17.54 12.56
C ASN A 27 -10.28 18.31 11.94
N VAL A 28 -10.02 19.11 10.89
CA VAL A 28 -11.08 19.89 10.22
C VAL A 28 -12.09 18.99 9.50
N TYR A 29 -11.64 17.88 8.89
CA TYR A 29 -12.54 16.91 8.29
C TYR A 29 -13.33 16.09 9.33
N ALA A 30 -12.76 15.84 10.51
CA ALA A 30 -13.48 15.25 11.64
C ALA A 30 -14.61 16.19 12.11
N ASP A 31 -14.33 17.49 12.23
CA ASP A 31 -15.33 18.52 12.56
C ASP A 31 -16.43 18.60 11.49
N ALA A 32 -16.08 18.45 10.20
CA ALA A 32 -17.05 18.39 9.11
C ALA A 32 -17.96 17.18 9.23
N CYS A 33 -17.40 15.99 9.54
CA CYS A 33 -18.17 14.78 9.78
C CYS A 33 -19.14 14.95 10.96
N ALA A 34 -18.64 15.50 12.09
CA ALA A 34 -19.45 15.72 13.29
C ALA A 34 -20.60 16.70 13.04
N SER A 35 -20.30 17.83 12.38
CA SER A 35 -21.30 18.84 12.02
C SER A 35 -22.39 18.26 11.11
N PHE A 36 -22.00 17.48 10.11
CA PHE A 36 -22.96 16.82 9.22
C PHE A 36 -23.83 15.80 9.98
N ASN A 37 -23.23 15.00 10.87
CA ASN A 37 -23.97 14.01 11.65
C ASN A 37 -24.96 14.69 12.59
N GLU A 38 -24.60 15.79 13.24
CA GLU A 38 -25.53 16.56 14.09
C GLU A 38 -26.74 17.07 13.28
N GLU A 39 -26.51 17.57 12.06
CA GLU A 39 -27.56 18.10 11.19
C GLU A 39 -28.49 17.01 10.60
N HIS A 40 -27.95 15.82 10.31
CA HIS A 40 -28.66 14.78 9.54
C HIS A 40 -28.89 13.46 10.27
N SER A 41 -28.33 13.30 11.47
CA SER A 41 -28.36 12.06 12.28
C SER A 41 -27.89 10.82 11.51
N ARG A 42 -26.87 11.00 10.64
CA ARG A 42 -26.22 9.95 9.86
C ARG A 42 -24.84 10.40 9.42
N ASP A 43 -23.97 9.46 9.11
CA ASP A 43 -22.68 9.74 8.49
C ASP A 43 -22.79 9.92 6.98
N ASP A 44 -21.82 10.66 6.44
CA ASP A 44 -21.65 10.88 5.01
C ASP A 44 -20.35 10.24 4.53
N PRO A 45 -20.41 9.28 3.59
CA PRO A 45 -19.22 8.55 3.17
C PRO A 45 -18.21 9.44 2.42
N ASP A 46 -18.65 10.55 1.81
CA ASP A 46 -17.73 11.47 1.14
C ASP A 46 -16.88 12.25 2.15
N LEU A 47 -17.47 12.70 3.25
CA LEU A 47 -16.73 13.37 4.34
C LEU A 47 -15.79 12.41 5.06
N LEU A 48 -16.25 11.18 5.33
CA LEU A 48 -15.42 10.15 5.94
C LEU A 48 -14.23 9.77 5.04
N LEU A 49 -14.42 9.73 3.72
CA LEU A 49 -13.34 9.47 2.77
C LEU A 49 -12.27 10.58 2.84
N LEU A 50 -12.66 11.86 2.92
CA LEU A 50 -11.72 12.97 3.09
C LEU A 50 -10.97 12.87 4.42
N TYR A 51 -11.67 12.53 5.50
CA TYR A 51 -11.08 12.36 6.82
C TYR A 51 -10.08 11.20 6.84
N GLY A 52 -10.46 10.02 6.35
CA GLY A 52 -9.60 8.84 6.28
C GLY A 52 -8.35 9.06 5.43
N LYS A 53 -8.46 9.79 4.31
CA LYS A 53 -7.29 10.21 3.50
C LYS A 53 -6.33 11.08 4.29
N ALA A 54 -6.84 12.09 5.00
CA ALA A 54 -5.99 12.98 5.80
C ALA A 54 -5.27 12.23 6.92
N LEU A 55 -5.95 11.31 7.62
CA LEU A 55 -5.33 10.45 8.63
C LEU A 55 -4.23 9.56 8.03
N PHE A 56 -4.51 8.91 6.89
CA PHE A 56 -3.52 8.08 6.21
C PHE A 56 -2.26 8.88 5.85
N GLN A 57 -2.42 10.06 5.24
CA GLN A 57 -1.28 10.92 4.91
C GLN A 57 -0.54 11.44 6.13
N ASN A 58 -1.25 11.73 7.22
CA ASN A 58 -0.62 12.08 8.49
C ASN A 58 0.29 10.95 8.98
N GLY A 59 -0.24 9.72 8.96
CA GLY A 59 0.53 8.51 9.26
C GLY A 59 1.76 8.36 8.38
N VAL A 60 1.60 8.45 7.05
CA VAL A 60 2.71 8.37 6.08
C VAL A 60 3.76 9.46 6.33
N SER A 61 3.34 10.68 6.62
CA SER A 61 4.27 11.80 6.87
C SER A 61 5.12 11.60 8.13
N LYS A 62 4.62 10.82 9.10
CA LYS A 62 5.32 10.46 10.33
C LYS A 62 6.10 9.15 10.19
N SER A 63 5.67 8.24 9.32
CA SER A 63 6.38 6.99 9.01
C SER A 63 7.45 7.25 7.95
N GLY A 64 8.68 7.51 8.38
CA GLY A 64 9.84 7.65 7.49
C GLY A 64 10.25 6.37 6.73
N VAL A 65 9.37 5.38 6.63
CA VAL A 65 9.63 4.00 6.18
C VAL A 65 9.13 3.75 4.75
N LEU A 66 8.16 4.52 4.26
CA LEU A 66 7.56 4.29 2.93
C LEU A 66 7.07 5.56 2.21
N GLY A 67 7.42 6.74 2.72
CA GLY A 67 7.10 8.06 2.14
C GLY A 67 7.78 8.34 0.79
N GLY A 68 7.39 7.59 -0.23
CA GLY A 68 7.92 7.63 -1.59
C GLY A 68 8.73 6.38 -1.89
N VAL A 69 8.12 5.39 -2.53
CA VAL A 69 8.82 4.22 -3.08
C VAL A 69 9.64 4.66 -4.31
N SER A 70 10.68 5.47 -4.08
CA SER A 70 11.91 5.47 -4.89
C SER A 70 12.78 4.24 -4.59
N ALA A 71 12.20 3.17 -4.01
CA ALA A 71 12.87 1.89 -3.79
C ALA A 71 12.97 1.04 -5.07
N VAL A 72 13.18 1.69 -6.22
CA VAL A 72 14.02 1.13 -7.28
C VAL A 72 15.36 1.86 -7.21
N GLY A 73 16.24 1.38 -6.33
CA GLY A 73 17.59 1.93 -6.23
C GLY A 73 18.23 1.72 -4.86
N GLY A 74 18.72 0.51 -4.60
CA GLY A 74 19.56 0.28 -3.42
C GLY A 74 20.92 0.96 -3.52
N SER A 75 21.30 1.73 -2.50
CA SER A 75 22.62 1.66 -1.81
C SER A 75 22.72 2.75 -0.74
N GLU A 76 23.13 2.35 0.46
CA GLU A 76 23.47 3.19 1.60
C GLU A 76 24.55 4.27 1.29
N GLY A 77 24.42 5.44 1.92
CA GLY A 77 25.47 6.45 1.98
C GLY A 77 25.04 7.80 2.56
N LYS A 78 25.22 7.98 3.87
CA LYS A 78 25.04 9.23 4.65
C LYS A 78 25.58 10.50 3.97
N GLN A 79 24.81 11.60 4.02
CA GLN A 79 25.24 12.84 4.71
C GLN A 79 24.09 13.87 4.88
N GLU A 80 24.08 14.46 6.07
CA GLU A 80 23.21 15.51 6.58
C GLU A 80 23.56 16.91 6.05
N GLU A 81 22.52 17.75 6.03
CA GLU A 81 22.44 19.23 6.03
C GLU A 81 22.91 20.05 4.82
N THR A 82 21.97 20.76 4.18
CA THR A 82 21.57 22.14 4.55
C THR A 82 20.44 22.64 3.63
N ALA A 83 19.49 23.36 4.23
CA ALA A 83 18.37 24.01 3.56
C ALA A 83 18.82 25.10 2.60
N GLU A 84 18.14 25.22 1.46
CA GLU A 84 17.70 26.52 0.96
C GLU A 84 16.49 26.36 0.02
N ASN A 85 15.59 27.31 0.22
CA ASN A 85 14.22 27.42 -0.28
C ASN A 85 14.21 27.79 -1.76
N ASN A 86 13.47 27.06 -2.58
CA ASN A 86 12.88 27.62 -3.79
C ASN A 86 11.61 26.84 -4.15
N SER A 87 10.48 27.50 -3.90
CA SER A 87 9.17 27.16 -4.42
C SER A 87 9.17 27.35 -5.93
N ASP A 88 9.09 26.26 -6.68
CA ASP A 88 8.53 26.26 -8.02
C ASP A 88 7.43 25.21 -8.03
N GLU A 89 6.19 25.69 -8.14
CA GLU A 89 5.00 24.92 -8.47
C GLU A 89 5.15 24.42 -9.91
N ASP A 90 5.62 23.19 -10.06
CA ASP A 90 5.36 22.40 -11.26
C ASP A 90 4.62 21.14 -10.81
N ASN A 91 3.32 21.10 -11.12
CA ASN A 91 2.56 19.85 -11.16
C ASN A 91 3.13 19.03 -12.33
N GLU A 92 4.25 18.35 -12.09
CA GLU A 92 4.68 17.27 -12.95
C GLU A 92 3.74 16.09 -12.69
N ASP A 93 2.90 15.78 -13.69
CA ASP A 93 2.23 14.48 -13.78
C ASP A 93 3.33 13.40 -13.84
N ASP A 94 3.79 12.96 -12.68
CA ASP A 94 4.71 11.83 -12.55
C ASP A 94 3.96 10.58 -13.02
N ASP A 95 4.34 10.06 -14.19
CA ASP A 95 3.79 8.81 -14.77
C ASP A 95 4.25 7.56 -13.96
N GLY A 96 4.86 7.75 -12.78
CA GLY A 96 5.13 6.74 -11.76
C GLY A 96 3.87 6.17 -11.09
N PHE A 97 4.02 5.04 -10.41
CA PHE A 97 2.95 4.51 -9.56
C PHE A 97 2.79 5.42 -8.34
N GLN A 98 1.85 6.36 -8.41
CA GLN A 98 1.50 7.17 -7.26
C GLN A 98 0.76 6.30 -6.22
N PHE A 99 1.45 6.04 -5.11
CA PHE A 99 0.79 5.79 -3.83
C PHE A 99 0.18 7.12 -3.41
N HIS A 100 -1.09 7.12 -3.02
CA HIS A 100 -1.99 8.29 -3.11
C HIS A 100 -1.29 9.63 -2.79
N GLU A 101 -1.11 10.52 -3.77
CA GLU A 101 -0.78 11.95 -3.55
C GLU A 101 -1.67 12.86 -4.44
N GLY A 102 -2.91 12.45 -4.70
CA GLY A 102 -3.84 13.20 -5.53
C GLY A 102 -5.07 13.68 -4.78
N MET A 103 -5.24 15.00 -4.62
CA MET A 103 -6.57 15.62 -4.50
C MET A 103 -6.94 16.25 -5.84
N ALA A 104 -8.11 15.89 -6.35
CA ALA A 104 -8.73 16.57 -7.48
C ALA A 104 -9.12 18.00 -7.06
N GLU A 105 -8.71 18.98 -7.87
CA GLU A 105 -9.05 20.39 -7.71
C GLU A 105 -10.57 20.59 -7.67
N GLY A 106 -11.07 21.05 -6.53
CA GLY A 106 -12.39 21.67 -6.43
C GLY A 106 -12.23 23.18 -6.64
N GLU A 107 -12.89 23.71 -7.67
CA GLU A 107 -12.91 25.11 -8.08
C GLU A 107 -13.06 26.08 -6.88
N ASN A 108 -12.06 26.94 -6.69
CA ASN A 108 -12.12 28.11 -5.81
C ASN A 108 -12.79 29.25 -6.59
N ASP A 109 -14.02 29.60 -6.23
CA ASP A 109 -14.60 30.88 -6.63
C ASP A 109 -14.20 31.96 -5.61
N ASP A 110 -13.30 32.83 -6.05
CA ASP A 110 -12.82 34.03 -5.37
C ASP A 110 -13.99 34.91 -4.86
N ALA A 111 -14.03 35.13 -3.54
CA ALA A 111 -14.70 36.31 -2.97
C ALA A 111 -13.88 36.85 -1.79
N ASN A 112 -13.09 37.88 -2.07
CA ASN A 112 -12.55 38.80 -1.08
C ASN A 112 -13.68 39.33 -0.18
N GLU A 113 -13.57 39.19 1.14
CA GLU A 113 -13.94 40.28 2.03
C GLU A 113 -13.15 40.25 3.35
N ASP A 114 -12.60 41.42 3.62
CA ASP A 114 -11.76 41.84 4.74
C ASP A 114 -12.53 41.81 6.07
N GLY A 115 -11.85 41.47 7.17
CA GLY A 115 -12.50 41.37 8.47
C GLY A 115 -11.61 40.85 9.58
N GLU A 116 -10.59 41.64 9.95
CA GLU A 116 -9.87 41.50 11.22
C GLU A 116 -10.84 41.39 12.42
N THR A 117 -10.76 40.31 13.19
CA THR A 117 -10.91 40.39 14.65
C THR A 117 -10.10 39.28 15.32
N GLY A 118 -8.99 39.67 15.94
CA GLY A 118 -8.23 38.81 16.85
C GLY A 118 -9.02 38.54 18.13
N VAL A 119 -8.89 37.31 18.64
CA VAL A 119 -9.32 36.97 19.99
C VAL A 119 -8.14 36.29 20.68
N ALA A 120 -7.64 36.98 21.71
CA ALA A 120 -6.57 36.55 22.57
C ALA A 120 -7.04 35.42 23.48
N PHE A 121 -6.29 34.31 23.54
CA PHE A 121 -6.39 33.33 24.62
C PHE A 121 -5.71 33.92 25.86
N ALA A 122 -6.50 34.16 26.90
CA ALA A 122 -6.00 34.51 28.22
C ALA A 122 -5.84 33.24 29.05
N GLU A 123 -4.62 32.99 29.48
CA GLU A 123 -4.26 32.03 30.53
C GLU A 123 -4.79 32.57 31.87
N GLU A 124 -5.48 31.73 32.65
CA GLU A 124 -5.78 32.01 34.04
C GLU A 124 -5.27 30.84 34.89
N GLU A 125 -4.13 31.09 35.55
CA GLU A 125 -3.64 30.29 36.68
C GLU A 125 -4.58 30.45 37.87
N GLY A 126 -4.93 29.34 38.50
CA GLY A 126 -5.65 29.28 39.76
C GLY A 126 -5.08 28.17 40.64
N ASP A 127 -4.08 28.55 41.43
CA ASP A 127 -3.44 27.77 42.50
C ASP A 127 -4.24 27.94 43.80
N GLU A 128 -4.84 26.86 44.33
CA GLU A 128 -5.27 26.79 45.74
C GLU A 128 -5.04 25.37 46.29
N GLU A 129 -4.03 25.28 47.15
CA GLU A 129 -3.70 24.18 48.07
C GLU A 129 -4.78 24.02 49.17
N GLU A 130 -5.25 22.79 49.43
CA GLU A 130 -5.73 22.41 50.77
C GLU A 130 -5.47 20.92 51.07
N ASP A 131 -4.63 20.69 52.08
CA ASP A 131 -4.26 19.42 52.71
C ASP A 131 -5.47 18.62 53.23
N GLY A 132 -5.52 17.32 52.92
CA GLY A 132 -6.48 16.37 53.49
C GLY A 132 -5.93 14.94 53.48
N ASP A 133 -5.22 14.58 54.56
CA ASP A 133 -4.68 13.26 54.90
C ASP A 133 -5.75 12.15 54.96
N GLY A 134 -5.50 11.00 54.31
CA GLY A 134 -6.23 9.75 54.60
C GLY A 134 -6.36 8.72 53.49
N GLU A 135 -5.51 7.69 53.60
CA GLU A 135 -5.69 6.30 53.16
C GLU A 135 -5.06 5.89 51.81
N ASP A 136 -4.00 5.08 51.94
CA ASP A 136 -3.36 4.27 50.91
C ASP A 136 -4.41 3.40 50.18
N GLU A 137 -4.85 3.82 49.00
CA GLU A 137 -5.38 2.91 47.98
C GLU A 137 -4.35 2.80 46.86
N ASP A 138 -3.98 1.54 46.61
CA ASP A 138 -2.97 1.10 45.66
C ASP A 138 -3.03 1.89 44.35
N GLY A 139 -1.90 2.50 43.99
CA GLY A 139 -1.66 3.08 42.68
C GLY A 139 -1.77 2.01 41.61
N ASP A 140 -2.97 1.86 41.06
CA ASP A 140 -3.13 1.44 39.68
C ASP A 140 -2.64 2.61 38.83
N GLU A 141 -1.32 2.64 38.60
CA GLU A 141 -0.76 3.36 37.44
C GLU A 141 -1.41 2.71 36.22
N GLY A 142 -2.59 3.21 35.86
CA GLY A 142 -3.26 2.88 34.62
C GLY A 142 -2.22 3.01 33.53
N ALA A 143 -1.87 1.89 32.89
CA ALA A 143 -1.03 1.91 31.72
C ALA A 143 -1.59 3.01 30.81
N PRO A 144 -0.75 3.91 30.25
CA PRO A 144 -1.24 4.89 29.30
C PRO A 144 -2.06 4.13 28.28
N GLU A 145 -3.33 4.49 28.10
CA GLU A 145 -4.12 3.98 26.98
C GLU A 145 -3.26 4.24 25.75
N GLU A 146 -2.80 3.18 25.09
CA GLU A 146 -1.99 3.32 23.89
C GLU A 146 -2.84 4.13 22.90
N GLU A 147 -2.44 5.37 22.65
CA GLU A 147 -3.14 6.25 21.71
C GLU A 147 -3.21 5.53 20.36
N GLN A 148 -4.42 5.44 19.81
CA GLN A 148 -4.63 4.82 18.50
C GLN A 148 -3.71 5.48 17.48
N THR A 149 -2.96 4.67 16.73
CA THR A 149 -2.06 5.19 15.71
C THR A 149 -2.84 5.84 14.56
N ASP A 150 -2.21 6.77 13.83
CA ASP A 150 -2.82 7.42 12.67
C ASP A 150 -3.31 6.38 11.63
N PHE A 151 -2.59 5.27 11.45
CA PHE A 151 -2.99 4.19 10.53
C PHE A 151 -4.19 3.39 11.04
N GLU A 152 -4.26 3.09 12.33
CA GLU A 152 -5.43 2.41 12.90
C GLU A 152 -6.67 3.30 12.80
N ALA A 153 -6.54 4.60 13.10
CA ALA A 153 -7.63 5.56 12.95
C ALA A 153 -8.05 5.68 11.48
N ALA A 154 -7.09 5.76 10.55
CA ALA A 154 -7.38 5.78 9.11
C ALA A 154 -8.13 4.53 8.67
N TRP A 155 -7.69 3.35 9.11
CA TRP A 155 -8.33 2.08 8.77
C TRP A 155 -9.78 2.03 9.24
N ASP A 156 -10.06 2.40 10.49
CA ASP A 156 -11.42 2.40 11.06
C ASP A 156 -12.37 3.31 10.28
N ILE A 157 -11.91 4.53 9.96
CA ILE A 157 -12.70 5.50 9.20
C ILE A 157 -12.92 5.03 7.77
N LEU A 158 -11.90 4.47 7.12
CA LEU A 158 -12.00 3.94 5.76
C LEU A 158 -12.84 2.66 5.68
N ASP A 159 -12.84 1.81 6.70
CA ASP A 159 -13.67 0.60 6.76
C ASP A 159 -15.16 0.96 6.89
N LEU A 160 -15.48 1.96 7.73
CA LEU A 160 -16.82 2.54 7.79
C LEU A 160 -17.23 3.16 6.44
N THR A 161 -16.32 3.92 5.82
CA THR A 161 -16.51 4.51 4.49
C THR A 161 -16.83 3.45 3.44
N ARG A 162 -16.07 2.34 3.44
CA ARG A 162 -16.28 1.19 2.55
C ARG A 162 -17.67 0.61 2.75
N ALA A 163 -18.07 0.32 3.99
CA ALA A 163 -19.37 -0.26 4.29
C ALA A 163 -20.54 0.63 3.81
N LEU A 164 -20.40 1.96 3.93
CA LEU A 164 -21.40 2.91 3.44
C LEU A 164 -21.46 2.96 1.91
N PHE A 165 -20.31 2.99 1.22
CA PHE A 165 -20.29 2.95 -0.24
C PHE A 165 -20.73 1.61 -0.83
N GLU A 166 -20.41 0.48 -0.20
CA GLU A 166 -20.93 -0.84 -0.61
C GLU A 166 -22.44 -0.88 -0.59
N LYS A 167 -23.04 -0.38 0.49
CA LYS A 167 -24.48 -0.24 0.61
C LYS A 167 -25.05 0.70 -0.46
N ALA A 168 -24.42 1.84 -0.70
CA ALA A 168 -24.85 2.80 -1.73
C ALA A 168 -24.80 2.21 -3.15
N VAL A 169 -23.74 1.46 -3.47
CA VAL A 169 -23.60 0.72 -4.74
C VAL A 169 -24.69 -0.35 -4.86
N GLU A 170 -24.98 -1.09 -3.79
CA GLU A 170 -26.04 -2.10 -3.79
C GLU A 170 -27.42 -1.48 -4.05
N GLU A 171 -27.75 -0.37 -3.39
CA GLU A 171 -29.02 0.35 -3.52
C GLU A 171 -29.22 0.87 -4.96
N GLU A 172 -28.19 1.45 -5.57
CA GLU A 172 -28.22 2.01 -6.92
C GLU A 172 -28.09 0.95 -8.03
N SER A 173 -27.62 -0.27 -7.70
CA SER A 173 -27.34 -1.33 -8.70
C SER A 173 -28.56 -1.76 -9.52
N LYS A 174 -29.76 -1.74 -8.92
CA LYS A 174 -31.00 -2.23 -9.54
C LYS A 174 -31.42 -1.37 -10.72
N GLU A 175 -31.23 -0.06 -10.61
CA GLU A 175 -31.58 0.90 -11.65
C GLU A 175 -30.51 0.98 -12.76
N ASN A 176 -29.33 0.44 -12.49
CA ASN A 176 -28.14 0.54 -13.34
C ASN A 176 -27.63 -0.81 -13.88
N ALA A 177 -28.41 -1.89 -13.74
CA ALA A 177 -28.04 -3.26 -14.13
C ALA A 177 -27.75 -3.47 -15.64
N GLY A 178 -28.01 -2.48 -16.48
CA GLY A 178 -27.77 -2.51 -17.93
C GLY A 178 -26.55 -1.72 -18.40
N LEU A 179 -25.77 -1.11 -17.50
CA LEU A 179 -24.56 -0.38 -17.87
C LEU A 179 -23.54 -1.31 -18.53
N LYS A 180 -22.97 -0.85 -19.64
CA LYS A 180 -21.91 -1.56 -20.35
C LYS A 180 -20.56 -1.16 -19.76
N THR A 181 -19.71 -2.13 -19.45
CA THR A 181 -18.32 -1.88 -19.05
C THR A 181 -17.41 -1.67 -20.27
N PRO A 182 -16.36 -0.84 -20.16
CA PRO A 182 -16.04 0.03 -19.01
C PRO A 182 -17.07 1.16 -18.86
N TYR A 183 -17.37 1.56 -17.63
CA TYR A 183 -18.36 2.60 -17.34
C TYR A 183 -17.89 4.00 -17.74
N LEU A 184 -16.57 4.20 -17.80
CA LEU A 184 -15.90 5.44 -18.18
C LEU A 184 -15.06 5.19 -19.43
N ALA A 185 -14.94 6.21 -20.28
CA ALA A 185 -14.22 6.21 -21.54
C ALA A 185 -12.72 6.53 -21.37
N SER A 186 -12.36 7.18 -20.27
CA SER A 186 -10.98 7.51 -19.89
C SER A 186 -10.87 7.59 -18.37
N ASP A 187 -9.66 7.58 -17.85
CA ASP A 187 -9.38 7.69 -16.41
C ASP A 187 -9.91 9.01 -15.83
N ASP A 188 -9.84 10.11 -16.61
CA ASP A 188 -10.28 11.46 -16.19
C ASP A 188 -11.77 11.74 -16.41
N GLN A 189 -12.53 10.78 -16.96
CA GLN A 189 -13.95 11.04 -17.21
C GLN A 189 -14.73 11.10 -15.89
N GLU A 190 -15.44 12.22 -15.68
CA GLU A 190 -16.36 12.33 -14.55
C GLU A 190 -17.61 11.43 -14.71
N PRO A 191 -17.98 10.69 -13.64
CA PRO A 191 -19.19 9.87 -13.62
C PRO A 191 -20.45 10.66 -13.98
N GLN A 192 -21.31 10.07 -14.79
CA GLN A 192 -22.57 10.71 -15.24
C GLN A 192 -23.79 10.28 -14.42
N ASN A 193 -23.60 9.34 -13.48
CA ASN A 193 -24.65 8.87 -12.60
C ASN A 193 -24.06 8.41 -11.26
N LYS A 194 -24.91 8.38 -10.23
CA LYS A 194 -24.53 8.04 -8.85
C LYS A 194 -23.97 6.64 -8.70
N TYR A 195 -24.48 5.67 -9.45
CA TYR A 195 -23.95 4.29 -9.35
C TYR A 195 -22.47 4.24 -9.75
N VAL A 196 -22.12 4.84 -10.90
CA VAL A 196 -20.73 4.88 -11.37
C VAL A 196 -19.86 5.73 -10.44
N GLU A 197 -20.40 6.82 -9.91
CA GLU A 197 -19.72 7.65 -8.89
C GLU A 197 -19.40 6.86 -7.62
N PHE A 198 -20.38 6.13 -7.07
CA PHE A 198 -20.17 5.30 -5.89
C PHE A 198 -19.24 4.12 -6.15
N VAL A 199 -19.27 3.52 -7.35
CA VAL A 199 -18.28 2.48 -7.73
C VAL A 199 -16.87 3.07 -7.80
N LYS A 200 -16.69 4.30 -8.34
CA LYS A 200 -15.41 5.01 -8.36
C LYS A 200 -14.90 5.28 -6.94
N LYS A 201 -15.72 5.88 -6.08
CA LYS A 201 -15.39 6.17 -4.68
C LYS A 201 -15.13 4.92 -3.84
N LEU A 202 -15.90 3.86 -4.05
CA LEU A 202 -15.67 2.57 -3.39
C LEU A 202 -14.32 1.97 -3.82
N SER A 203 -13.98 2.05 -5.12
CA SER A 203 -12.68 1.56 -5.59
C SER A 203 -11.50 2.32 -4.99
N GLU A 204 -11.65 3.64 -4.81
CA GLU A 204 -10.66 4.48 -4.12
C GLU A 204 -10.55 4.14 -2.63
N THR A 205 -11.67 3.89 -1.97
CA THR A 205 -11.67 3.49 -0.55
C THR A 205 -10.94 2.16 -0.35
N TYR A 206 -11.17 1.18 -1.23
CA TYR A 206 -10.44 -0.09 -1.21
C TYR A 206 -8.95 0.06 -1.51
N ASP A 207 -8.57 0.99 -2.39
CA ASP A 207 -7.16 1.30 -2.66
C ASP A 207 -6.46 1.81 -1.39
N LEU A 208 -7.06 2.78 -0.71
CA LEU A 208 -6.53 3.36 0.54
C LEU A 208 -6.47 2.33 1.68
N LEU A 209 -7.51 1.50 1.86
CA LEU A 209 -7.47 0.39 2.83
C LEU A 209 -6.31 -0.58 2.55
N GLY A 210 -6.08 -0.86 1.27
CA GLY A 210 -4.94 -1.64 0.79
C GLY A 210 -3.60 -1.01 1.16
N GLU A 211 -3.44 0.30 0.96
CA GLU A 211 -2.23 1.04 1.29
C GLU A 211 -1.97 1.14 2.80
N VAL A 212 -3.00 1.45 3.61
CA VAL A 212 -2.91 1.40 5.07
C VAL A 212 -2.47 0.02 5.55
N SER A 213 -3.00 -1.04 4.93
CA SER A 213 -2.62 -2.41 5.26
C SER A 213 -1.21 -2.77 4.79
N LEU A 214 -0.70 -2.18 3.70
CA LEU A 214 0.70 -2.34 3.28
C LEU A 214 1.65 -1.68 4.29
N GLU A 215 1.33 -0.46 4.72
CA GLU A 215 2.14 0.32 5.65
C GLU A 215 2.21 -0.31 7.04
N THR A 216 1.15 -1.00 7.44
CA THR A 216 1.07 -1.76 8.69
C THR A 216 1.51 -3.22 8.55
N GLU A 217 2.12 -3.59 7.41
CA GLU A 217 2.61 -4.94 7.08
C GLU A 217 1.53 -6.05 7.16
N ASN A 218 0.25 -5.68 7.08
CA ASN A 218 -0.88 -6.60 7.02
C ASN A 218 -1.14 -7.04 5.56
N PHE A 219 -0.20 -7.77 4.99
CA PHE A 219 -0.19 -8.12 3.56
C PHE A 219 -1.40 -8.93 3.11
N SER A 220 -1.94 -9.81 3.94
CA SER A 220 -3.14 -10.59 3.61
C SER A 220 -4.38 -9.71 3.48
N GLN A 221 -4.55 -8.73 4.38
CA GLN A 221 -5.63 -7.75 4.28
C GLN A 221 -5.41 -6.83 3.06
N ALA A 222 -4.19 -6.33 2.88
CA ALA A 222 -3.83 -5.50 1.72
C ALA A 222 -4.15 -6.20 0.40
N ALA A 223 -3.80 -7.49 0.26
CA ALA A 223 -4.09 -8.26 -0.95
C ALA A 223 -5.59 -8.42 -1.19
N SER A 224 -6.40 -8.60 -0.14
CA SER A 224 -7.86 -8.67 -0.25
C SER A 224 -8.46 -7.35 -0.74
N ASP A 225 -8.08 -6.24 -0.11
CA ASP A 225 -8.62 -4.91 -0.43
C ASP A 225 -8.18 -4.43 -1.82
N LEU A 226 -6.91 -4.62 -2.17
CA LEU A 226 -6.39 -4.26 -3.51
C LEU A 226 -6.97 -5.15 -4.62
N GLN A 227 -7.32 -6.40 -4.32
CA GLN A 227 -8.04 -7.26 -5.26
C GLN A 227 -9.46 -6.74 -5.50
N ALA A 228 -10.18 -6.29 -4.46
CA ALA A 228 -11.49 -5.66 -4.61
C ALA A 228 -11.40 -4.32 -5.37
N CYS A 229 -10.37 -3.50 -5.09
CA CYS A 229 -10.06 -2.29 -5.85
C CYS A 229 -9.91 -2.59 -7.35
N LEU A 230 -9.06 -3.56 -7.72
CA LEU A 230 -8.84 -3.96 -9.10
C LEU A 230 -10.12 -4.42 -9.80
N GLU A 231 -10.96 -5.23 -9.13
CA GLU A 231 -12.23 -5.71 -9.70
C GLU A 231 -13.22 -4.58 -9.97
N LEU A 232 -13.25 -3.55 -9.12
CA LEU A 232 -14.08 -2.36 -9.33
C LEU A 232 -13.50 -1.49 -10.46
N ARG A 233 -12.20 -1.24 -10.47
CA ARG A 233 -11.52 -0.47 -11.52
C ARG A 233 -11.65 -1.12 -12.90
N GLN A 234 -11.67 -2.45 -13.01
CA GLN A 234 -11.97 -3.17 -14.26
C GLN A 234 -13.40 -2.97 -14.79
N LYS A 235 -14.35 -2.58 -13.93
CA LYS A 235 -15.70 -2.17 -14.37
C LYS A 235 -15.71 -0.71 -14.83
N LEU A 236 -14.86 0.12 -14.23
CA LEU A 236 -14.79 1.56 -14.48
C LEU A 236 -14.01 1.89 -15.75
N TYR A 237 -12.82 1.32 -15.94
CA TYR A 237 -11.83 1.80 -16.91
C TYR A 237 -11.40 0.74 -17.93
N ASP A 238 -10.73 1.15 -19.00
CA ASP A 238 -10.24 0.23 -20.03
C ASP A 238 -9.12 -0.69 -19.48
N PRO A 239 -9.30 -2.03 -19.49
CA PRO A 239 -8.37 -2.96 -18.84
C PRO A 239 -7.00 -3.07 -19.51
N ASN A 240 -6.82 -2.48 -20.69
CA ASN A 240 -5.56 -2.58 -21.45
C ASN A 240 -4.79 -1.26 -21.46
N THR A 241 -5.42 -0.14 -21.07
CA THR A 241 -4.84 1.20 -21.25
C THR A 241 -5.02 2.14 -20.07
N SER A 242 -5.81 1.77 -19.06
CA SER A 242 -6.01 2.59 -17.85
C SER A 242 -4.78 2.56 -16.93
N ARG A 243 -4.31 3.75 -16.54
CA ARG A 243 -3.23 3.93 -15.54
C ARG A 243 -3.65 3.37 -14.18
N LEU A 244 -4.90 3.62 -13.79
CA LEU A 244 -5.47 3.16 -12.52
C LEU A 244 -5.52 1.63 -12.43
N ILE A 245 -5.74 0.93 -13.56
CA ILE A 245 -5.72 -0.55 -13.59
C ILE A 245 -4.28 -1.07 -13.52
N SER A 246 -3.33 -0.47 -14.23
CA SER A 246 -1.91 -0.85 -14.09
C SER A 246 -1.40 -0.66 -12.66
N GLU A 247 -1.79 0.44 -12.02
CA GLU A 247 -1.44 0.76 -10.64
C GLU A 247 -2.01 -0.27 -9.66
N SER A 248 -3.29 -0.64 -9.78
CA SER A 248 -3.87 -1.69 -8.94
C SER A 248 -3.19 -3.04 -9.13
N HIS A 249 -2.78 -3.38 -10.37
CA HIS A 249 -1.97 -4.58 -10.60
C HIS A 249 -0.62 -4.49 -9.87
N TYR A 250 0.06 -3.35 -9.93
CA TYR A 250 1.33 -3.18 -9.24
C TYR A 250 1.19 -3.22 -7.72
N LYS A 251 0.30 -2.42 -7.12
CA LYS A 251 0.03 -2.41 -5.67
C LYS A 251 -0.34 -3.80 -5.16
N LEU A 252 -1.26 -4.50 -5.85
CA LEU A 252 -1.65 -5.87 -5.48
C LEU A 252 -0.47 -6.85 -5.56
N SER A 253 0.46 -6.67 -6.51
CA SER A 253 1.66 -7.49 -6.58
C SER A 253 2.59 -7.29 -5.38
N LEU A 254 2.66 -6.07 -4.82
CA LEU A 254 3.43 -5.78 -3.61
C LEU A 254 2.89 -6.58 -2.43
N ALA A 255 1.56 -6.55 -2.22
CA ALA A 255 0.93 -7.29 -1.14
C ALA A 255 1.12 -8.81 -1.29
N LEU A 256 0.83 -9.34 -2.49
CA LEU A 256 0.92 -10.78 -2.77
C LEU A 256 2.34 -11.33 -2.61
N GLU A 257 3.38 -10.54 -2.84
CA GLU A 257 4.75 -11.01 -2.65
C GLU A 257 5.05 -11.47 -1.22
N PHE A 258 4.42 -10.82 -0.23
CA PHE A 258 4.64 -11.08 1.20
C PHE A 258 3.56 -11.95 1.86
N CYS A 259 2.52 -12.37 1.13
CA CYS A 259 1.53 -13.34 1.62
C CYS A 259 2.09 -14.78 1.65
N VAL A 260 2.97 -15.06 2.61
CA VAL A 260 3.70 -16.34 2.74
C VAL A 260 2.82 -17.56 3.01
N GLU A 261 1.58 -17.36 3.44
CA GLU A 261 0.62 -18.42 3.74
C GLU A 261 0.11 -19.12 2.48
N ASP A 262 0.12 -18.44 1.33
CA ASP A 262 -0.26 -18.99 0.03
C ASP A 262 0.99 -19.29 -0.82
N PRO A 263 1.32 -20.58 -1.06
CA PRO A 263 2.47 -20.97 -1.89
C PRO A 263 2.41 -20.45 -3.32
N GLU A 264 1.22 -20.09 -3.83
CA GLU A 264 1.05 -19.53 -5.16
C GLU A 264 1.20 -18.00 -5.18
N SER A 265 1.27 -17.34 -4.03
CA SER A 265 1.16 -15.88 -3.93
C SER A 265 2.24 -15.14 -4.71
N ARG A 266 3.48 -15.59 -4.63
CA ARG A 266 4.59 -15.04 -5.42
C ARG A 266 4.39 -15.20 -6.94
N SER A 267 3.83 -16.33 -7.37
CA SER A 267 3.49 -16.56 -8.79
C SER A 267 2.35 -15.63 -9.23
N LYS A 268 1.36 -15.40 -8.37
CA LYS A 268 0.29 -14.43 -8.61
C LYS A 268 0.87 -13.01 -8.68
N ALA A 269 1.73 -12.60 -7.75
CA ALA A 269 2.44 -11.32 -7.79
C ALA A 269 3.14 -11.11 -9.15
N ALA A 270 3.89 -12.12 -9.62
CA ALA A 270 4.52 -12.07 -10.95
C ALA A 270 3.51 -11.88 -12.09
N GLN A 271 2.34 -12.51 -12.03
CA GLN A 271 1.27 -12.33 -13.02
C GLN A 271 0.69 -10.92 -13.01
N HIS A 272 0.53 -10.32 -11.82
CA HIS A 272 0.07 -8.94 -11.70
C HIS A 272 1.11 -7.94 -12.23
N VAL A 273 2.40 -8.09 -11.88
CA VAL A 273 3.48 -7.27 -12.48
C VAL A 273 3.50 -7.40 -14.01
N LYS A 274 3.35 -8.62 -14.54
CA LYS A 274 3.26 -8.83 -15.99
C LYS A 274 2.08 -8.10 -16.64
N SER A 275 0.95 -8.03 -15.95
CA SER A 275 -0.25 -7.35 -16.43
C SER A 275 -0.02 -5.83 -16.44
N ALA A 276 0.59 -5.27 -15.39
CA ALA A 276 1.01 -3.87 -15.37
C ALA A 276 1.96 -3.53 -16.53
N ILE A 277 3.02 -4.33 -16.75
CA ILE A 277 3.96 -4.18 -17.89
C ILE A 277 3.22 -4.16 -19.23
N ALA A 278 2.20 -5.01 -19.41
CA ALA A 278 1.45 -5.08 -20.65
C ALA A 278 0.64 -3.79 -20.91
N ILE A 279 0.07 -3.20 -19.86
CA ILE A 279 -0.68 -1.94 -19.93
C ILE A 279 0.27 -0.77 -20.25
N PHE A 280 1.40 -0.64 -19.55
CA PHE A 280 2.40 0.40 -19.84
C PHE A 280 2.89 0.35 -21.29
N LYS A 281 3.15 -0.86 -21.81
CA LYS A 281 3.53 -1.05 -23.22
C LYS A 281 2.43 -0.63 -24.19
N ALA A 282 1.17 -0.88 -23.86
CA ALA A 282 0.03 -0.46 -24.68
C ALA A 282 -0.12 1.07 -24.68
N GLN A 283 0.03 1.72 -23.52
CA GLN A 283 -0.01 3.18 -23.37
C GLN A 283 1.09 3.85 -24.20
N ALA A 284 2.34 3.41 -24.04
CA ALA A 284 3.49 3.94 -24.80
C ALA A 284 3.34 3.75 -26.32
N ALA A 285 2.59 2.74 -26.76
CA ALA A 285 2.28 2.55 -28.18
C ALA A 285 1.14 3.44 -28.69
N SER A 286 0.21 3.83 -27.81
CA SER A 286 -0.95 4.66 -28.16
C SER A 286 -0.66 6.16 -28.23
N ASP A 287 0.37 6.66 -27.54
CA ASP A 287 0.81 8.05 -27.59
C ASP A 287 2.27 8.19 -28.08
N PRO A 288 2.50 8.09 -29.40
CA PRO A 288 3.83 8.28 -29.98
C PRO A 288 4.28 9.75 -29.99
N THR A 289 3.44 10.68 -29.51
CA THR A 289 3.68 12.13 -29.47
C THR A 289 4.10 12.66 -28.10
N SER A 290 4.17 11.79 -27.09
CA SER A 290 4.67 12.13 -25.76
C SER A 290 6.07 12.74 -25.82
N ASP A 291 6.34 13.73 -24.95
CA ASP A 291 7.64 14.41 -24.86
C ASP A 291 8.74 13.41 -24.48
N ALA A 292 9.99 13.71 -24.87
CA ALA A 292 11.16 12.89 -24.64
C ALA A 292 11.40 12.60 -23.15
N THR A 293 11.02 13.50 -22.25
CA THR A 293 11.12 13.32 -20.78
C THR A 293 10.14 12.25 -20.30
N LYS A 294 8.83 12.46 -20.49
CA LYS A 294 7.77 11.51 -20.12
C LYS A 294 8.01 10.11 -20.70
N LYS A 295 8.53 10.06 -21.92
CA LYS A 295 8.90 8.80 -22.57
C LYS A 295 10.09 8.12 -21.87
N ALA A 296 11.11 8.87 -21.46
CA ALA A 296 12.25 8.33 -20.72
C ALA A 296 11.82 7.78 -19.36
N ASP A 297 10.98 8.51 -18.63
CA ASP A 297 10.47 8.11 -17.31
C ASP A 297 9.62 6.83 -17.44
N SER A 298 8.74 6.77 -18.44
CA SER A 298 7.97 5.57 -18.78
C SER A 298 8.85 4.37 -19.16
N GLU A 299 9.96 4.61 -19.89
CA GLU A 299 10.91 3.55 -20.27
C GLU A 299 11.72 3.03 -19.07
N GLU A 300 12.07 3.91 -18.12
CA GLU A 300 12.72 3.55 -16.87
C GLU A 300 11.79 2.71 -15.98
N LEU A 301 10.57 3.19 -15.71
CA LEU A 301 9.58 2.45 -14.94
C LEU A 301 9.31 1.07 -15.55
N LEU A 302 9.22 0.99 -16.87
CA LEU A 302 9.02 -0.28 -17.57
C LEU A 302 10.20 -1.24 -17.37
N ARG A 303 11.43 -0.73 -17.41
CA ARG A 303 12.64 -1.53 -17.16
C ARG A 303 12.61 -2.10 -15.74
N ASP A 304 12.25 -1.27 -14.78
CA ASP A 304 12.24 -1.64 -13.37
C ASP A 304 11.15 -2.68 -13.07
N LEU A 305 9.96 -2.51 -13.65
CA LEU A 305 8.92 -3.53 -13.62
C LEU A 305 9.37 -4.85 -14.28
N GLU A 306 10.07 -4.79 -15.42
CA GLU A 306 10.61 -5.98 -16.08
C GLU A 306 11.69 -6.69 -15.25
N GLU A 307 12.48 -5.96 -14.48
CA GLU A 307 13.44 -6.51 -13.53
C GLU A 307 12.72 -7.18 -12.37
N ARG A 308 11.77 -6.49 -11.74
CA ARG A 308 10.92 -7.05 -10.67
C ARG A 308 10.21 -8.32 -11.13
N TYR A 309 9.67 -8.35 -12.34
CA TYR A 309 9.05 -9.55 -12.91
C TYR A 309 10.04 -10.74 -12.99
N LYS A 310 11.28 -10.49 -13.42
CA LYS A 310 12.32 -11.54 -13.47
C LYS A 310 12.70 -12.03 -12.08
N GLU A 311 12.74 -11.14 -11.10
CA GLU A 311 13.03 -11.48 -9.71
C GLU A 311 11.94 -12.35 -9.08
N LEU A 312 10.67 -11.95 -9.22
CA LEU A 312 9.53 -12.73 -8.75
C LEU A 312 9.47 -14.14 -9.37
N GLN A 313 10.00 -14.30 -10.60
CA GLN A 313 10.11 -15.60 -11.27
C GLN A 313 11.24 -16.50 -10.76
N LYS A 314 12.21 -15.99 -10.01
CA LYS A 314 13.25 -16.83 -9.39
C LYS A 314 12.59 -17.76 -8.38
N ALA A 315 13.04 -19.01 -8.38
CA ALA A 315 12.54 -19.98 -7.41
C ALA A 315 13.00 -19.58 -5.99
N PRO A 316 12.18 -19.74 -4.94
CA PRO A 316 12.56 -19.41 -3.56
C PRO A 316 13.87 -20.08 -3.14
N GLU A 317 14.14 -21.30 -3.61
CA GLU A 317 15.39 -22.01 -3.31
C GLU A 317 16.63 -21.38 -3.97
N GLN A 318 16.46 -20.65 -5.08
CA GLN A 318 17.54 -19.95 -5.75
C GLN A 318 17.89 -18.65 -5.02
N GLU A 319 16.91 -17.97 -4.42
CA GLU A 319 17.13 -16.81 -3.57
C GLU A 319 17.81 -17.19 -2.26
N VAL A 320 17.28 -18.20 -1.55
CA VAL A 320 17.93 -18.70 -0.33
C VAL A 320 19.36 -19.14 -0.61
N GLN A 321 19.64 -19.74 -1.78
CA GLN A 321 21.01 -20.05 -2.19
C GLN A 321 21.85 -18.81 -2.52
N ALA A 322 21.29 -17.79 -3.17
CA ALA A 322 21.98 -16.55 -3.48
C ALA A 322 22.32 -15.76 -2.21
N GLU A 323 21.36 -15.61 -1.30
CA GLU A 323 21.54 -14.99 0.03
C GLU A 323 22.56 -15.76 0.86
N GLN A 324 22.49 -17.09 0.90
CA GLN A 324 23.50 -17.91 1.57
C GLN A 324 24.88 -17.70 0.96
N LEU A 325 24.99 -17.58 -0.36
CA LEU A 325 26.26 -17.32 -1.04
C LEU A 325 26.79 -15.91 -0.74
N ASP A 326 25.93 -14.90 -0.62
CA ASP A 326 26.35 -13.54 -0.30
C ASP A 326 26.72 -13.38 1.19
N ILE A 327 26.02 -14.06 2.10
CA ILE A 327 26.44 -14.19 3.51
C ILE A 327 27.80 -14.89 3.58
N ILE A 328 28.00 -15.98 2.82
CA ILE A 328 29.29 -16.67 2.75
C ILE A 328 30.37 -15.76 2.16
N LYS A 329 30.08 -14.95 1.13
CA LYS A 329 31.04 -13.98 0.56
C LYS A 329 31.35 -12.85 1.52
N GLY A 330 30.37 -12.32 2.25
CA GLY A 330 30.59 -11.29 3.27
C GLY A 330 31.48 -11.81 4.41
N LEU A 331 31.16 -12.99 4.93
CA LEU A 331 31.95 -13.69 5.95
C LEU A 331 33.35 -14.06 5.45
N LEU A 332 33.49 -14.46 4.17
CA LEU A 332 34.77 -14.79 3.56
C LEU A 332 35.58 -13.55 3.18
N GLY A 333 34.93 -12.43 2.83
CA GLY A 333 35.55 -11.13 2.56
C GLY A 333 36.13 -10.51 3.83
N GLU A 334 35.41 -10.62 4.94
CA GLU A 334 35.88 -10.22 6.27
C GLU A 334 37.03 -11.12 6.75
N ALA A 335 37.00 -12.43 6.43
CA ALA A 335 38.07 -13.37 6.74
C ALA A 335 39.33 -13.25 5.84
N VAL A 336 39.27 -12.53 4.70
CA VAL A 336 40.37 -12.40 3.73
C VAL A 336 41.12 -11.05 3.83
N ALA A 337 40.67 -10.13 4.69
CA ALA A 337 41.46 -8.94 5.06
C ALA A 337 42.78 -9.30 5.80
N GLY A 338 42.94 -10.56 6.25
CA GLY A 338 44.20 -11.15 6.69
C GLY A 338 44.90 -11.90 5.56
N ALA A 339 46.05 -11.39 5.13
CA ALA A 339 46.83 -11.82 3.97
C ALA A 339 47.01 -13.36 3.79
N SER A 340 47.07 -13.77 2.51
CA SER A 340 47.66 -15.01 1.95
C SER A 340 46.78 -16.24 1.62
N GLY A 341 45.45 -16.13 1.59
CA GLY A 341 44.54 -17.25 1.27
C GLY A 341 44.07 -17.39 -0.19
N ALA A 342 44.29 -16.39 -1.05
CA ALA A 342 43.53 -16.23 -2.30
C ALA A 342 43.77 -17.31 -3.39
N ARG A 343 44.83 -18.12 -3.31
CA ARG A 343 45.22 -19.04 -4.40
C ARG A 343 44.84 -20.51 -4.18
N VAL A 344 44.46 -20.90 -2.95
CA VAL A 344 44.12 -22.29 -2.60
C VAL A 344 42.61 -22.55 -2.71
N LEU A 345 41.78 -21.49 -2.64
CA LEU A 345 40.33 -21.62 -2.56
C LEU A 345 39.63 -21.68 -3.93
N THR A 346 40.20 -21.09 -4.99
CA THR A 346 39.67 -21.23 -6.35
C THR A 346 39.63 -22.68 -6.85
N GLU A 347 40.61 -23.51 -6.45
CA GLU A 347 40.61 -24.95 -6.78
C GLU A 347 39.61 -25.80 -5.97
N ALA A 348 39.14 -25.29 -4.82
CA ALA A 348 38.19 -26.00 -3.96
C ALA A 348 36.74 -25.81 -4.42
N VAL A 349 36.42 -24.64 -4.98
CA VAL A 349 35.08 -24.32 -5.51
C VAL A 349 34.82 -25.05 -6.83
N GLU A 350 35.80 -25.14 -7.74
CA GLU A 350 35.67 -25.91 -8.98
C GLU A 350 35.48 -27.43 -8.74
N LYS A 351 36.07 -27.98 -7.66
CA LYS A 351 35.92 -29.40 -7.31
C LYS A 351 34.58 -29.77 -6.69
N LYS A 352 33.88 -28.81 -6.05
CA LYS A 352 32.54 -29.06 -5.46
C LYS A 352 31.43 -29.10 -6.50
N ALA A 353 31.64 -28.50 -7.67
CA ALA A 353 30.73 -28.63 -8.83
C ALA A 353 30.75 -30.02 -9.48
N GLN A 354 31.65 -30.92 -9.06
CA GLN A 354 31.92 -32.19 -9.75
C GLN A 354 31.85 -33.45 -8.85
N VAL A 355 30.92 -33.50 -7.88
CA VAL A 355 30.61 -34.73 -7.11
C VAL A 355 29.08 -34.86 -7.02
N ASN A 356 28.39 -35.39 -8.03
CA ASN A 356 28.22 -36.79 -8.45
C ASN A 356 27.52 -37.69 -7.41
N ASP A 357 26.25 -37.95 -7.73
CA ASP A 357 25.24 -38.87 -7.23
C ASP A 357 25.70 -40.02 -6.30
N LEU A 358 25.17 -40.04 -5.07
CA LEU A 358 25.40 -41.08 -4.05
C LEU A 358 24.37 -42.24 -4.11
N SER A 359 23.60 -42.38 -5.21
CA SER A 359 22.64 -43.47 -5.41
C SER A 359 23.22 -44.89 -5.35
N SER A 360 24.56 -45.05 -5.34
CA SER A 360 25.22 -46.35 -5.20
C SER A 360 25.49 -46.81 -3.75
N MET A 361 25.16 -46.02 -2.72
CA MET A 361 25.40 -46.43 -1.32
C MET A 361 24.28 -47.25 -0.65
N VAL A 362 23.15 -47.48 -1.31
CA VAL A 362 22.11 -48.36 -0.77
C VAL A 362 22.33 -49.82 -1.21
N LYS A 363 23.08 -50.58 -0.40
CA LYS A 363 23.20 -52.04 -0.56
C LYS A 363 21.86 -52.71 -0.23
N LYS A 364 21.10 -53.12 -1.26
CA LYS A 364 19.97 -54.08 -1.15
C LYS A 364 20.45 -55.37 -0.47
N ARG A 365 19.95 -55.66 0.73
CA ARG A 365 20.06 -57.00 1.35
C ARG A 365 19.24 -58.00 0.51
N LYS A 366 19.92 -58.99 -0.07
CA LYS A 366 19.30 -60.15 -0.73
C LYS A 366 18.61 -61.03 0.32
N ALA A 367 17.32 -61.28 0.15
CA ALA A 367 16.61 -62.37 0.83
C ALA A 367 17.09 -63.72 0.27
N LYS A 368 17.28 -64.71 1.15
CA LYS A 368 17.50 -66.13 0.79
C LYS A 368 16.24 -66.96 1.07
N PRO A 369 16.06 -68.11 0.37
CA PRO A 369 14.75 -68.74 0.17
C PRO A 369 14.52 -70.03 0.98
N GLN A 370 13.25 -70.50 0.91
CA GLN A 370 12.69 -71.86 1.09
C GLN A 370 12.24 -72.33 2.50
N THR A 371 10.92 -72.49 2.73
CA THR A 371 10.02 -73.70 2.64
C THR A 371 10.31 -74.74 3.74
N ASP A 372 9.43 -75.46 4.43
CA ASP A 372 7.99 -75.80 4.46
C ASP A 372 7.78 -76.40 5.90
N SER A 373 6.66 -76.38 6.63
CA SER A 373 5.54 -77.33 6.44
C SER A 373 4.41 -77.12 7.47
N SER A 374 3.20 -76.96 6.94
CA SER A 374 1.92 -77.60 7.33
C SER A 374 1.40 -77.57 8.79
N LYS A 375 0.23 -76.94 9.01
CA LYS A 375 -1.09 -77.61 9.00
C LYS A 375 -2.25 -76.62 9.26
N LYS A 376 -3.26 -76.68 8.39
CA LYS A 376 -4.61 -76.11 8.52
C LYS A 376 -5.48 -77.12 9.33
N PRO A 377 -6.64 -76.72 9.89
CA PRO A 377 -7.83 -76.56 9.05
C PRO A 377 -8.77 -75.40 9.43
N LYS A 378 -9.69 -75.16 8.48
CA LYS A 378 -10.83 -74.22 8.46
C LYS A 378 -11.97 -74.61 9.41
N LYS A 379 -12.86 -73.62 9.56
CA LYS A 379 -14.34 -73.64 9.74
C LYS A 379 -14.75 -73.14 11.12
N ASP A 380 -15.78 -72.30 11.26
CA ASP A 380 -16.73 -71.65 10.36
C ASP A 380 -17.00 -70.24 10.92
#